data_AF-A0A3Q3WEJ3-F1
#
_entry.id   AF-A0A3Q3WEJ3-F1
#
_cell.length_a   1.000
_cell.length_b   1.000
_cell.length_c   1.000
_cell.angle_alpha   90.00
_cell.angle_beta   90.00
_cell.angle_gamma   90.00
#
_symmetry.space_group_name_H-M   'P 1'
#
loop_
_entity.id
_entity.type
_entity.pdbx_description
1 polymer ?
#
loop_
_entity_poly.entity_id
_entity_poly.type
_entity_poly.pdbx_seq_one_letter_code
_entity_poly.pdbx_strand_id
1 'polypeptide(L)'
;MVTQLKEGKFYLEDPSGTVQLDMSKFHNGLYTESCFVLAEGWYEDSVFHVNGFGFPPTEPSSATRSYYGNMNFFGGPSTTSVKASAKLKQLEEENEDAMFVIVSDVWLDNIEVMEKLNLMFSGYASMPPTCFIFCGNFSSAPYGSSQLKSLKEIVRIIDIFFPFSRFVFVPGPEDPGPGTILPRPPLADHITEEFRQRVPFSVFTTNPCRIQYCSQEIVIIREDLVNKMCRNCVRLPNKNLDIPNHFVKTILSQGHLTPLPLYVSPVFWAYDYTLRVYPVPDIIIFADKYDPFTITNTDCLCVNPGSFPKTGFTFKVYYPSNKTLEDSKLQGL
;
A
#
# COMPACT_ATOMS: atom_id res chain seq x y z
N MET A 1 -19.00 12.63 -6.01
CA MET A 1 -18.07 12.64 -4.86
C MET A 1 -18.85 13.04 -3.62
N VAL A 2 -18.70 12.31 -2.53
CA VAL A 2 -19.35 12.64 -1.25
C VAL A 2 -18.54 13.72 -0.54
N THR A 3 -19.17 14.83 -0.14
CA THR A 3 -18.51 15.92 0.56
C THR A 3 -19.29 16.34 1.80
N GLN A 4 -18.58 16.80 2.84
CA GLN A 4 -19.20 17.30 4.07
C GLN A 4 -18.92 18.80 4.22
N LEU A 5 -19.77 19.62 3.62
CA LEU A 5 -19.61 21.09 3.64
C LEU A 5 -19.95 21.70 5.01
N LYS A 6 -20.84 21.04 5.78
CA LYS A 6 -21.24 21.44 7.14
C LYS A 6 -21.33 20.20 8.01
N GLU A 7 -21.09 20.37 9.29
CA GLU A 7 -21.19 19.27 10.25
C GLU A 7 -22.56 18.58 10.17
N GLY A 8 -22.57 17.26 9.98
CA GLY A 8 -23.78 16.44 9.81
C GLY A 8 -24.55 16.63 8.50
N LYS A 9 -24.10 17.47 7.57
CA LYS A 9 -24.74 17.68 6.26
C LYS A 9 -23.83 17.22 5.13
N PHE A 10 -24.25 16.16 4.46
CA PHE A 10 -23.55 15.58 3.33
C PHE A 10 -24.12 16.08 2.02
N TYR A 11 -23.24 16.19 1.04
CA TYR A 11 -23.55 16.61 -0.31
C TYR A 11 -22.96 15.61 -1.31
N LEU A 12 -23.58 15.55 -2.49
CA LEU A 12 -23.03 14.86 -3.64
C LEU A 12 -22.58 15.91 -4.65
N GLU A 13 -21.33 15.81 -5.06
CA GLU A 13 -20.68 16.73 -5.99
C GLU A 13 -20.27 16.01 -7.27
N ASP A 14 -20.53 16.63 -8.40
CA ASP A 14 -20.00 16.27 -9.72
C ASP A 14 -19.55 17.55 -10.46
N PRO A 15 -18.99 17.46 -11.68
CA PRO A 15 -18.57 18.66 -12.41
C PRO A 15 -19.70 19.65 -12.74
N SER A 16 -20.97 19.25 -12.64
CA SER A 16 -22.14 20.08 -12.95
C SER A 16 -22.67 20.86 -11.76
N GLY A 17 -22.47 20.36 -10.53
CA GLY A 17 -22.90 21.05 -9.32
C GLY A 17 -22.90 20.17 -8.07
N THR A 18 -23.65 20.64 -7.07
CA THR A 18 -23.78 19.99 -5.76
C THR A 18 -25.25 19.84 -5.35
N VAL A 19 -25.57 18.72 -4.71
CA VAL A 19 -26.92 18.45 -4.18
C VAL A 19 -26.84 17.92 -2.75
N GLN A 20 -27.74 18.37 -1.88
CA GLN A 20 -27.79 17.90 -0.50
C GLN A 20 -28.29 16.44 -0.45
N LEU A 21 -27.64 15.60 0.35
CA LEU A 21 -27.97 14.20 0.51
C LEU A 21 -28.75 13.94 1.80
N ASP A 22 -29.75 13.07 1.68
CA ASP A 22 -30.36 12.36 2.80
C ASP A 22 -30.13 10.85 2.62
N MET A 23 -29.37 10.23 3.53
CA MET A 23 -28.82 8.89 3.34
C MET A 23 -29.39 7.89 4.35
N SER A 24 -29.98 6.81 3.86
CA SER A 24 -30.63 5.80 4.71
C SER A 24 -29.94 4.43 4.71
N LYS A 25 -29.55 3.91 3.53
CA LYS A 25 -29.01 2.54 3.35
C LYS A 25 -27.71 2.52 2.55
N PHE A 26 -26.74 1.72 3.01
CA PHE A 26 -25.40 1.60 2.43
C PHE A 26 -25.12 0.13 2.08
N HIS A 27 -24.48 -0.08 0.92
CA HIS A 27 -23.92 -1.39 0.56
C HIS A 27 -22.62 -1.66 1.33
N ASN A 28 -21.99 -2.81 1.07
CA ASN A 28 -20.69 -3.12 1.69
C ASN A 28 -19.60 -2.22 1.12
N GLY A 29 -18.98 -1.43 1.98
CA GLY A 29 -17.85 -0.55 1.67
C GLY A 29 -17.50 0.29 2.88
N LEU A 30 -16.33 0.90 2.88
CA LEU A 30 -15.91 1.88 3.87
C LEU A 30 -16.09 3.26 3.22
N TYR A 31 -17.28 3.84 3.37
CA TYR A 31 -17.63 5.11 2.73
C TYR A 31 -17.04 6.26 3.53
N THR A 32 -16.04 6.92 2.95
CA THR A 32 -15.42 8.13 3.51
C THR A 32 -15.90 9.37 2.78
N GLU A 33 -15.64 10.52 3.39
CA GLU A 33 -15.64 11.76 2.63
C GLU A 33 -14.64 11.67 1.46
N SER A 34 -14.97 12.31 0.34
CA SER A 34 -14.26 12.23 -0.95
C SER A 34 -14.37 10.90 -1.72
N CYS A 35 -15.12 9.91 -1.24
CA CYS A 35 -15.45 8.74 -2.07
C CYS A 35 -16.38 9.12 -3.25
N PHE A 36 -16.13 8.50 -4.40
CA PHE A 36 -17.05 8.45 -5.53
C PHE A 36 -18.02 7.29 -5.37
N VAL A 37 -19.31 7.55 -5.58
CA VAL A 37 -20.38 6.62 -5.26
C VAL A 37 -21.45 6.68 -6.32
N LEU A 38 -22.16 5.56 -6.48
CA LEU A 38 -23.42 5.48 -7.21
C LEU A 38 -24.53 5.57 -6.17
N ALA A 39 -25.31 6.65 -6.24
CA ALA A 39 -26.42 6.89 -5.33
C ALA A 39 -27.74 6.74 -6.10
N GLU A 40 -28.57 5.78 -5.68
CA GLU A 40 -29.89 5.51 -6.24
C GLU A 40 -30.96 6.07 -5.29
N GLY A 41 -31.90 6.84 -5.82
CA GLY A 41 -32.87 7.55 -5.00
C GLY A 41 -33.82 8.40 -5.81
N TRP A 42 -34.48 9.33 -5.12
CA TRP A 42 -35.40 10.32 -5.70
C TRP A 42 -35.05 11.72 -5.21
N TYR A 43 -35.44 12.73 -5.99
CA TYR A 43 -35.08 14.13 -5.74
C TYR A 43 -36.34 14.97 -5.54
N GLU A 44 -36.42 15.70 -4.43
CA GLU A 44 -37.51 16.62 -4.10
C GLU A 44 -36.96 17.78 -3.27
N ASP A 45 -37.51 18.98 -3.45
CA ASP A 45 -37.20 20.17 -2.64
C ASP A 45 -35.69 20.45 -2.43
N SER A 46 -34.89 20.28 -3.49
CA SER A 46 -33.43 20.45 -3.47
C SER A 46 -32.64 19.46 -2.62
N VAL A 47 -33.26 18.36 -2.21
CA VAL A 47 -32.65 17.26 -1.47
C VAL A 47 -32.76 15.97 -2.27
N PHE A 48 -31.66 15.21 -2.32
CA PHE A 48 -31.63 13.89 -2.92
C PHE A 48 -31.72 12.82 -1.83
N HIS A 49 -32.84 12.10 -1.81
CA HIS A 49 -33.14 11.04 -0.85
C HIS A 49 -32.65 9.70 -1.38
N VAL A 50 -31.61 9.16 -0.74
CA VAL A 50 -30.90 7.97 -1.21
C VAL A 50 -31.45 6.69 -0.60
N ASN A 51 -31.88 5.79 -1.48
CA ASN A 51 -32.35 4.43 -1.18
C ASN A 51 -31.21 3.41 -1.21
N GLY A 52 -30.22 3.60 -2.09
CA GLY A 52 -29.09 2.70 -2.28
C GLY A 52 -27.79 3.46 -2.49
N PHE A 53 -26.79 3.17 -1.68
CA PHE A 53 -25.47 3.80 -1.75
C PHE A 53 -24.41 2.76 -2.09
N GLY A 54 -23.90 2.77 -3.31
CA GLY A 54 -22.98 1.78 -3.86
C GLY A 54 -21.66 2.42 -4.31
N PHE A 55 -20.62 1.59 -4.46
CA PHE A 55 -19.43 2.01 -5.18
C PHE A 55 -19.58 1.73 -6.69
N PRO A 56 -18.88 2.47 -7.56
CA PRO A 56 -18.73 2.06 -8.94
C PRO A 56 -18.12 0.65 -9.01
N PRO A 57 -18.53 -0.18 -9.98
CA PRO A 57 -18.01 -1.53 -10.11
C PRO A 57 -16.52 -1.50 -10.45
N THR A 58 -15.72 -2.28 -9.74
CA THR A 58 -14.28 -2.42 -10.03
C THR A 58 -14.07 -3.13 -11.36
N GLU A 59 -13.29 -2.52 -12.25
CA GLU A 59 -12.90 -3.13 -13.52
C GLU A 59 -11.63 -3.99 -13.35
N PRO A 60 -11.65 -5.29 -13.70
CA PRO A 60 -10.46 -6.13 -13.63
C PRO A 60 -9.43 -5.74 -14.69
N SER A 61 -8.15 -6.03 -14.42
CA SER A 61 -7.05 -5.65 -15.31
C SER A 61 -7.17 -6.23 -16.74
N SER A 62 -7.81 -7.39 -16.90
CA SER A 62 -8.10 -8.03 -18.19
C SER A 62 -9.10 -7.23 -19.03
N ALA A 63 -10.14 -6.68 -18.40
CA ALA A 63 -11.13 -5.83 -19.06
C ALA A 63 -10.48 -4.51 -19.49
N THR A 64 -9.70 -3.87 -18.61
CA THR A 64 -8.98 -2.63 -18.95
C THR A 64 -8.08 -2.81 -20.17
N ARG A 65 -7.31 -3.91 -20.23
CA ARG A 65 -6.46 -4.21 -21.40
C ARG A 65 -7.26 -4.50 -22.67
N SER A 66 -8.46 -5.04 -22.55
CA SER A 66 -9.34 -5.28 -23.71
C SER A 66 -9.82 -3.97 -24.34
N TYR A 67 -10.05 -2.93 -23.53
CA TYR A 67 -10.47 -1.61 -24.02
C TYR A 67 -9.30 -0.71 -24.46
N TYR A 68 -8.24 -0.62 -23.66
CA TYR A 68 -7.12 0.31 -23.90
C TYR A 68 -5.89 -0.34 -24.58
N GLY A 69 -5.95 -1.64 -24.84
CA GLY A 69 -4.83 -2.40 -25.40
C GLY A 69 -3.68 -2.59 -24.41
N ASN A 70 -2.45 -2.59 -24.92
CA ASN A 70 -1.24 -2.93 -24.17
C ASN A 70 -0.42 -1.70 -23.74
N MET A 71 -1.07 -0.57 -23.51
CA MET A 71 -0.41 0.63 -22.99
C MET A 71 0.21 0.37 -21.60
N ASN A 72 1.43 0.86 -21.37
CA ASN A 72 2.07 0.75 -20.06
C ASN A 72 1.62 1.89 -19.12
N PHE A 73 0.56 1.65 -18.34
CA PHE A 73 0.10 2.55 -17.28
C PHE A 73 0.94 2.46 -15.99
N PHE A 74 1.61 1.32 -15.78
CA PHE A 74 2.31 1.02 -14.54
C PHE A 74 3.62 1.79 -14.43
N GLY A 75 4.33 1.94 -15.55
CA GLY A 75 5.63 2.59 -15.66
C GLY A 75 6.77 1.59 -15.83
N GLY A 76 8.01 2.06 -15.67
CA GLY A 76 9.22 1.25 -15.85
C GLY A 76 9.79 1.27 -17.28
N PRO A 77 10.80 0.44 -17.56
CA PRO A 77 11.57 0.52 -18.82
C PRO A 77 10.80 0.07 -20.06
N SER A 78 9.77 -0.77 -19.90
CA SER A 78 9.00 -1.30 -21.02
C SER A 78 8.06 -0.25 -21.60
N THR A 79 7.97 -0.17 -22.93
CA THR A 79 7.00 0.71 -23.60
C THR A 79 5.58 0.13 -23.57
N THR A 80 5.47 -1.21 -23.52
CA THR A 80 4.21 -1.95 -23.47
C THR A 80 3.96 -2.56 -22.10
N SER A 81 2.70 -2.86 -21.79
CA SER A 81 2.32 -3.57 -20.56
C SER A 81 3.07 -4.90 -20.42
N VAL A 82 3.70 -5.11 -19.27
CA VAL A 82 4.49 -6.33 -18.99
C VAL A 82 3.63 -7.58 -18.92
N LYS A 83 2.33 -7.42 -18.61
CA LYS A 83 1.32 -8.47 -18.62
C LYS A 83 1.06 -9.06 -20.00
N ALA A 84 1.40 -8.34 -21.07
CA ALA A 84 1.28 -8.83 -22.44
C ALA A 84 2.51 -9.64 -22.90
N SER A 85 3.60 -9.65 -22.14
CA SER A 85 4.84 -10.31 -22.53
C SER A 85 4.84 -11.79 -22.15
N ALA A 86 4.64 -12.66 -23.14
CA ALA A 86 4.71 -14.12 -22.96
C ALA A 86 6.08 -14.57 -22.44
N LYS A 87 7.17 -13.90 -22.86
CA LYS A 87 8.53 -14.20 -22.39
C LYS A 87 8.70 -13.95 -20.90
N LEU A 88 8.17 -12.83 -20.40
CA LEU A 88 8.27 -12.52 -18.96
C LEU A 88 7.42 -13.47 -18.14
N LYS A 89 6.24 -13.85 -18.66
CA LYS A 89 5.38 -14.85 -18.02
C LYS A 89 6.08 -16.21 -17.91
N GLN A 90 6.77 -16.65 -18.96
CA GLN A 90 7.54 -17.90 -18.92
C GLN A 90 8.65 -17.85 -17.85
N LEU A 91 9.41 -16.76 -17.78
CA LEU A 91 10.47 -16.59 -16.78
C LEU A 91 9.95 -16.54 -15.33
N GLU A 92 8.72 -16.05 -15.15
CA GLU A 92 8.02 -16.05 -13.86
C GLU A 92 7.65 -17.46 -13.41
N GLU A 93 7.15 -18.28 -14.33
CA GLU A 93 6.77 -19.68 -14.08
C GLU A 93 8.00 -20.57 -13.88
N GLU A 94 9.12 -20.30 -14.58
CA GLU A 94 10.38 -21.05 -14.43
C GLU A 94 11.10 -20.79 -13.10
N ASN A 95 10.87 -19.64 -12.47
CA ASN A 95 11.56 -19.24 -11.25
C ASN A 95 10.71 -19.48 -10.01
N GLU A 96 10.53 -20.75 -9.66
CA GLU A 96 9.70 -21.18 -8.51
C GLU A 96 10.26 -20.68 -7.16
N ASP A 97 11.58 -20.55 -7.06
CA ASP A 97 12.30 -20.11 -5.84
C ASP A 97 12.25 -18.58 -5.65
N ALA A 98 11.64 -17.84 -6.57
CA ALA A 98 11.48 -16.40 -6.43
C ALA A 98 10.65 -16.08 -5.19
N MET A 99 11.13 -15.16 -4.35
CA MET A 99 10.41 -14.82 -3.13
C MET A 99 10.68 -13.37 -2.70
N PHE A 100 9.62 -12.73 -2.20
CA PHE A 100 9.63 -11.36 -1.72
C PHE A 100 9.23 -11.35 -0.24
N VAL A 101 10.15 -10.92 0.62
CA VAL A 101 9.91 -10.79 2.06
C VAL A 101 9.47 -9.37 2.35
N ILE A 102 8.30 -9.20 2.96
CA ILE A 102 7.64 -7.91 3.17
C ILE A 102 7.52 -7.65 4.67
N VAL A 103 8.14 -6.56 5.13
CA VAL A 103 8.16 -6.15 6.54
C VAL A 103 7.78 -4.67 6.63
N SER A 104 7.01 -4.28 7.65
CA SER A 104 6.59 -2.90 7.90
C SER A 104 6.88 -2.46 9.33
N ASP A 105 7.09 -1.15 9.54
CA ASP A 105 7.54 -0.55 10.80
C ASP A 105 8.82 -1.20 11.34
N VAL A 106 9.84 -1.25 10.48
CA VAL A 106 11.14 -1.82 10.84
C VAL A 106 11.92 -0.85 11.72
N TRP A 107 11.62 -0.79 13.02
CA TRP A 107 12.26 0.12 13.98
C TRP A 107 13.69 -0.30 14.32
N LEU A 108 14.67 0.41 13.76
CA LEU A 108 16.08 0.04 13.81
C LEU A 108 16.80 0.49 15.07
N ASP A 109 16.18 1.40 15.80
CA ASP A 109 16.57 1.82 17.13
C ASP A 109 16.21 0.80 18.22
N ASN A 110 15.34 -0.18 17.91
CA ASN A 110 14.95 -1.22 18.85
C ASN A 110 15.85 -2.46 18.72
N ILE A 111 16.53 -2.80 19.82
CA ILE A 111 17.42 -3.97 19.91
C ILE A 111 16.67 -5.27 19.59
N GLU A 112 15.43 -5.42 20.06
CA GLU A 112 14.64 -6.64 19.82
C GLU A 112 14.31 -6.81 18.33
N VAL A 113 14.01 -5.71 17.62
CA VAL A 113 13.80 -5.75 16.16
C VAL A 113 15.08 -6.18 15.46
N MET A 114 16.22 -5.64 15.86
CA MET A 114 17.53 -5.99 15.28
C MET A 114 17.89 -7.47 15.47
N GLU A 115 17.65 -8.03 16.67
CA GLU A 115 17.85 -9.45 16.95
C GLU A 115 16.96 -10.33 16.06
N LYS A 116 15.69 -9.94 15.88
CA LYS A 116 14.73 -10.69 15.05
C LYS A 116 15.04 -10.57 13.55
N LEU A 117 15.56 -9.43 13.10
CA LEU A 117 16.07 -9.30 11.73
C LEU A 117 17.27 -10.22 11.51
N ASN A 118 18.22 -10.28 12.45
CA ASN A 118 19.35 -11.21 12.37
C ASN A 118 18.91 -12.68 12.34
N LEU A 119 17.89 -13.04 13.14
CA LEU A 119 17.28 -14.37 13.11
C LEU A 119 16.63 -14.66 11.75
N MET A 120 15.87 -13.70 11.20
CA MET A 120 15.25 -13.80 9.88
C MET A 120 16.31 -14.02 8.79
N PHE A 121 17.38 -13.22 8.80
CA PHE A 121 18.49 -13.38 7.87
C PHE A 121 19.17 -14.73 8.03
N SER A 122 19.44 -15.18 9.26
CA SER A 122 20.02 -16.50 9.51
C SER A 122 19.13 -17.63 8.99
N GLY A 123 17.81 -17.50 9.11
CA GLY A 123 16.83 -18.44 8.54
C GLY A 123 16.85 -18.49 7.02
N TYR A 124 17.07 -17.35 6.35
CA TYR A 124 17.18 -17.24 4.90
C TYR A 124 18.60 -17.44 4.35
N ALA A 125 19.59 -17.73 5.20
CA ALA A 125 20.98 -17.94 4.76
C ALA A 125 21.12 -19.12 3.78
N SER A 126 20.29 -20.16 3.92
CA SER A 126 20.27 -21.32 3.03
C SER A 126 19.57 -21.04 1.70
N MET A 127 18.50 -20.24 1.72
CA MET A 127 17.69 -19.89 0.56
C MET A 127 17.39 -18.38 0.59
N PRO A 128 18.28 -17.56 0.03
CA PRO A 128 18.17 -16.12 0.12
C PRO A 128 17.03 -15.61 -0.77
N PRO A 129 16.15 -14.72 -0.27
CA PRO A 129 15.03 -14.23 -1.05
C PRO A 129 15.49 -13.33 -2.18
N THR A 130 14.67 -13.23 -3.23
CA THR A 130 14.92 -12.34 -4.37
C THR A 130 14.96 -10.87 -3.92
N CYS A 131 14.04 -10.48 -3.04
CA CYS A 131 13.96 -9.12 -2.53
C CYS A 131 13.40 -9.05 -1.10
N PHE A 132 14.05 -8.27 -0.25
CA PHE A 132 13.49 -7.77 1.00
C PHE A 132 12.87 -6.39 0.75
N ILE A 133 11.61 -6.23 1.15
CA ILE A 133 10.87 -4.98 1.09
C ILE A 133 10.68 -4.52 2.54
N PHE A 134 11.44 -3.51 2.95
CA PHE A 134 11.34 -2.89 4.25
C PHE A 134 10.59 -1.57 4.14
N CYS A 135 9.38 -1.57 4.66
CA CYS A 135 8.59 -0.37 4.80
C CYS A 135 8.89 0.29 6.15
N GLY A 136 8.98 1.62 6.16
CA GLY A 136 9.09 2.41 7.38
C GLY A 136 7.88 2.23 8.29
N ASN A 137 7.78 2.89 9.42
CA ASN A 137 8.76 3.84 9.96
C ASN A 137 10.03 3.11 10.39
N PHE A 138 11.20 3.71 10.21
CA PHE A 138 12.48 3.10 10.54
C PHE A 138 12.99 3.43 11.95
N SER A 139 12.28 4.30 12.66
CA SER A 139 12.56 4.69 14.05
C SER A 139 11.30 4.54 14.89
N SER A 140 11.41 3.98 16.09
CA SER A 140 10.29 3.86 17.04
C SER A 140 9.90 5.21 17.64
N ALA A 141 10.90 6.07 17.83
CA ALA A 141 10.73 7.45 18.28
C ALA A 141 11.06 8.41 17.13
N PRO A 142 10.07 9.10 16.53
CA PRO A 142 10.29 10.04 15.44
C PRO A 142 10.77 11.43 15.90
N TYR A 143 11.11 11.57 17.19
CA TYR A 143 11.52 12.83 17.80
C TYR A 143 12.99 12.76 18.25
N GLY A 144 13.77 13.80 17.91
CA GLY A 144 15.10 14.03 18.48
C GLY A 144 16.28 13.85 17.53
N SER A 145 17.47 14.25 17.98
CA SER A 145 18.73 14.17 17.24
C SER A 145 19.24 12.74 17.04
N SER A 146 18.61 11.76 17.71
CA SER A 146 18.88 10.32 17.57
C SER A 146 18.28 9.71 16.31
N GLN A 147 17.24 10.29 15.71
CA GLN A 147 16.55 9.72 14.55
C GLN A 147 17.50 9.48 13.36
N LEU A 148 18.33 10.47 13.04
CA LEU A 148 19.34 10.36 11.98
C LEU A 148 20.48 9.40 12.35
N LYS A 149 20.79 9.25 13.64
CA LYS A 149 21.82 8.30 14.11
C LYS A 149 21.33 6.87 13.95
N SER A 150 20.10 6.55 14.37
CA SER A 150 19.51 5.22 14.23
C SER A 150 19.39 4.80 12.77
N LEU A 151 19.07 5.73 11.87
CA LEU A 151 19.07 5.48 10.43
C LEU A 151 20.48 5.22 9.88
N LYS A 152 21.52 5.90 10.38
CA LYS A 152 22.90 5.52 10.06
C LYS A 152 23.27 4.16 10.66
N GLU A 153 22.65 3.76 11.76
CA GLU A 153 22.82 2.41 12.31
C GLU A 153 22.10 1.30 11.50
N ILE A 154 21.28 1.63 10.47
CA ILE A 154 20.85 0.66 9.43
C ILE A 154 22.07 -0.17 8.95
N VAL A 155 23.21 0.50 8.86
CA VAL A 155 24.47 -0.06 8.39
C VAL A 155 24.97 -1.26 9.22
N ARG A 156 24.59 -1.38 10.50
CA ARG A 156 24.93 -2.54 11.36
C ARG A 156 24.09 -3.79 11.09
N ILE A 157 22.98 -3.67 10.36
CA ILE A 157 22.01 -4.76 10.14
C ILE A 157 22.62 -5.91 9.31
N ILE A 158 23.65 -5.63 8.50
CA ILE A 158 24.11 -6.57 7.46
C ILE A 158 25.62 -6.77 7.58
N ASP A 159 26.05 -7.39 8.68
CA ASP A 159 27.34 -8.10 8.70
C ASP A 159 27.22 -9.46 7.97
N ILE A 160 25.99 -9.96 7.77
CA ILE A 160 25.69 -11.16 6.97
C ILE A 160 25.40 -10.72 5.54
N PHE A 161 26.42 -10.78 4.69
CA PHE A 161 26.31 -10.44 3.27
C PHE A 161 25.40 -11.43 2.54
N PHE A 162 24.26 -10.94 2.02
CA PHE A 162 23.45 -11.65 1.02
C PHE A 162 23.81 -11.13 -0.37
N PRO A 163 24.76 -11.74 -1.10
CA PRO A 163 25.18 -11.25 -2.41
C PRO A 163 24.04 -11.18 -3.43
N PHE A 164 22.98 -11.99 -3.25
CA PHE A 164 21.94 -12.18 -4.26
C PHE A 164 20.62 -11.46 -3.93
N SER A 165 20.38 -11.08 -2.67
CA SER A 165 19.13 -10.44 -2.25
C SER A 165 19.16 -8.94 -2.50
N ARG A 166 18.08 -8.42 -3.09
CA ARG A 166 17.86 -6.97 -3.23
C ARG A 166 17.15 -6.42 -2.00
N PHE A 167 17.42 -5.18 -1.64
CA PHE A 167 16.73 -4.50 -0.55
C PHE A 167 16.01 -3.26 -1.07
N VAL A 168 14.71 -3.17 -0.82
CA VAL A 168 13.89 -2.01 -1.18
C VAL A 168 13.38 -1.36 0.11
N PHE A 169 13.70 -0.09 0.30
CA PHE A 169 13.29 0.69 1.45
C PHE A 169 12.22 1.69 1.04
N VAL A 170 11.01 1.56 1.61
CA VAL A 170 9.87 2.44 1.38
C VAL A 170 9.67 3.33 2.60
N PRO A 171 9.83 4.66 2.51
CA PRO A 171 9.78 5.54 3.67
C PRO A 171 8.37 5.65 4.26
N GLY A 172 8.28 5.59 5.59
CA GLY A 172 7.06 5.79 6.36
C GLY A 172 6.74 7.28 6.62
N PRO A 173 5.55 7.60 7.17
CA PRO A 173 5.11 8.99 7.33
C PRO A 173 5.87 9.76 8.40
N GLU A 174 6.52 9.07 9.33
CA GLU A 174 7.29 9.68 10.42
C GLU A 174 8.81 9.65 10.16
N ASP A 175 9.23 9.18 9.00
CA ASP A 175 10.65 9.17 8.61
C ASP A 175 11.13 10.57 8.16
N PRO A 176 12.45 10.86 8.20
CA PRO A 176 12.97 12.17 7.82
C PRO A 176 12.64 12.56 6.38
N GLY A 177 12.08 13.76 6.21
CA GLY A 177 11.68 14.33 4.93
C GLY A 177 10.33 15.02 5.02
N PRO A 178 9.72 15.41 3.89
CA PRO A 178 8.35 15.92 3.85
C PRO A 178 7.36 14.75 4.04
N GLY A 179 7.30 14.19 5.25
CA GLY A 179 6.64 12.92 5.54
C GLY A 179 5.11 12.93 5.50
N THR A 180 4.48 14.10 5.56
CA THR A 180 3.02 14.23 5.70
C THR A 180 2.26 14.38 4.38
N ILE A 181 2.96 14.61 3.26
CA ILE A 181 2.35 14.88 1.94
C ILE A 181 2.74 13.77 0.97
N LEU A 182 1.77 13.22 0.25
CA LEU A 182 1.98 12.18 -0.77
C LEU A 182 2.06 12.78 -2.20
N PRO A 183 2.80 12.15 -3.11
CA PRO A 183 3.83 11.13 -2.89
C PRO A 183 5.04 11.68 -2.14
N ARG A 184 5.63 10.84 -1.30
CA ARG A 184 6.83 11.18 -0.53
C ARG A 184 8.10 10.82 -1.31
N PRO A 185 9.13 11.68 -1.28
CA PRO A 185 10.43 11.36 -1.83
C PRO A 185 11.12 10.25 -1.01
N PRO A 186 12.16 9.59 -1.57
CA PRO A 186 13.00 8.69 -0.80
C PRO A 186 13.73 9.40 0.33
N LEU A 187 14.27 8.61 1.26
CA LEU A 187 15.23 9.11 2.25
C LEU A 187 16.42 9.76 1.55
N ALA A 188 16.87 10.90 2.08
CA ALA A 188 17.92 11.69 1.46
C ALA A 188 19.24 10.91 1.32
N ASP A 189 19.97 11.16 0.24
CA ASP A 189 21.17 10.39 -0.09
C ASP A 189 22.24 10.45 1.02
N HIS A 190 22.39 11.58 1.70
CA HIS A 190 23.35 11.73 2.81
C HIS A 190 23.08 10.80 4.02
N ILE A 191 21.87 10.26 4.15
CA ILE A 191 21.51 9.27 5.18
C ILE A 191 21.84 7.86 4.68
N THR A 192 21.64 7.62 3.39
CA THR A 192 21.62 6.27 2.81
C THR A 192 22.92 5.89 2.09
N GLU A 193 23.81 6.84 1.83
CA GLU A 193 25.06 6.64 1.10
C GLU A 193 25.95 5.57 1.72
N GLU A 194 26.18 5.62 3.04
CA GLU A 194 26.99 4.62 3.74
C GLU A 194 26.40 3.21 3.60
N PHE A 195 25.07 3.10 3.67
CA PHE A 195 24.39 1.82 3.49
C PHE A 195 24.51 1.29 2.07
N ARG A 196 24.29 2.15 1.06
CA ARG A 196 24.42 1.78 -0.37
C ARG A 196 25.84 1.35 -0.73
N GLN A 197 26.86 1.93 -0.08
CA GLN A 197 28.26 1.52 -0.27
C GLN A 197 28.52 0.10 0.25
N ARG A 198 27.90 -0.31 1.36
CA ARG A 198 28.04 -1.67 1.90
C ARG A 198 27.13 -2.68 1.21
N VAL A 199 25.93 -2.27 0.85
CA VAL A 199 24.90 -3.10 0.22
C VAL A 199 24.53 -2.49 -1.14
N PRO A 200 25.27 -2.84 -2.22
CA PRO A 200 25.10 -2.21 -3.52
C PRO A 200 23.74 -2.53 -4.16
N PHE A 201 23.10 -3.64 -3.78
CA PHE A 201 21.78 -4.03 -4.26
C PHE A 201 20.62 -3.46 -3.41
N SER A 202 20.83 -2.28 -2.82
CA SER A 202 19.81 -1.56 -2.06
C SER A 202 19.27 -0.35 -2.82
N VAL A 203 17.95 -0.15 -2.75
CA VAL A 203 17.24 0.97 -3.38
C VAL A 203 16.31 1.60 -2.35
N PHE A 204 16.51 2.89 -2.09
CA PHE A 204 15.59 3.71 -1.29
C PHE A 204 14.66 4.43 -2.27
N THR A 205 13.35 4.18 -2.14
CA THR A 205 12.35 4.62 -3.13
C THR A 205 11.33 5.57 -2.51
N THR A 206 10.38 6.05 -3.32
CA THR A 206 9.28 6.92 -2.89
C THR A 206 8.24 6.16 -2.07
N ASN A 207 7.28 6.87 -1.50
CA ASN A 207 6.07 6.26 -0.96
C ASN A 207 4.81 6.99 -1.47
N PRO A 208 3.89 6.32 -2.18
CA PRO A 208 3.96 4.92 -2.59
C PRO A 208 5.08 4.66 -3.61
N CYS A 209 5.35 3.38 -3.86
CA CYS A 209 6.19 2.94 -4.95
C CYS A 209 5.56 1.78 -5.72
N ARG A 210 6.14 1.47 -6.87
CA ARG A 210 5.71 0.42 -7.77
C ARG A 210 6.90 -0.47 -8.08
N ILE A 211 6.74 -1.77 -7.88
CA ILE A 211 7.71 -2.78 -8.25
C ILE A 211 7.12 -3.59 -9.39
N GLN A 212 7.89 -3.74 -10.47
CA GLN A 212 7.55 -4.63 -11.56
C GLN A 212 8.46 -5.85 -11.46
N TYR A 213 7.85 -7.04 -11.41
CA TYR A 213 8.56 -8.31 -11.43
C TYR A 213 7.96 -9.21 -12.50
N CYS A 214 8.75 -9.58 -13.51
CA CYS A 214 8.28 -10.33 -14.68
C CYS A 214 6.96 -9.79 -15.24
N SER A 215 5.88 -10.57 -15.26
CA SER A 215 4.59 -10.12 -15.78
C SER A 215 3.70 -9.45 -14.72
N GLN A 216 4.19 -9.29 -13.49
CA GLN A 216 3.42 -8.82 -12.34
C GLN A 216 3.71 -7.37 -11.95
N GLU A 217 2.64 -6.74 -11.46
CA GLU A 217 2.59 -5.36 -11.01
C GLU A 217 2.32 -5.33 -9.50
N ILE A 218 3.27 -4.80 -8.73
CA ILE A 218 3.24 -4.72 -7.25
C ILE A 218 3.19 -3.24 -6.84
N VAL A 219 2.11 -2.81 -6.20
CA VAL A 219 2.00 -1.45 -5.64
C VAL A 219 2.23 -1.51 -4.13
N ILE A 220 3.04 -0.62 -3.59
CA ILE A 220 3.39 -0.59 -2.17
C ILE A 220 3.09 0.79 -1.62
N ILE A 221 2.36 0.85 -0.50
CA ILE A 221 2.12 2.07 0.23
C ILE A 221 2.33 1.83 1.73
N ARG A 222 3.15 2.69 2.35
CA ARG A 222 3.32 2.72 3.81
C ARG A 222 2.54 3.89 4.40
N GLU A 223 1.35 3.62 4.90
CA GLU A 223 0.49 4.64 5.49
C GLU A 223 -0.55 3.99 6.42
N ASP A 224 -0.97 4.72 7.46
CA ASP A 224 -1.97 4.21 8.42
C ASP A 224 -3.40 4.46 7.90
N LEU A 225 -3.69 3.95 6.71
CA LEU A 225 -4.90 4.23 5.93
C LEU A 225 -6.17 3.70 6.59
N VAL A 226 -6.15 2.48 7.13
CA VAL A 226 -7.36 1.87 7.71
C VAL A 226 -7.92 2.76 8.81
N ASN A 227 -7.04 3.24 9.69
CA ASN A 227 -7.43 4.15 10.77
C ASN A 227 -7.86 5.54 10.26
N LYS A 228 -7.18 6.09 9.25
CA LYS A 228 -7.58 7.38 8.63
C LYS A 228 -8.96 7.28 7.99
N MET A 229 -9.23 6.19 7.27
CA MET A 229 -10.52 5.93 6.64
C MET A 229 -11.61 5.72 7.68
N CYS A 230 -11.39 4.89 8.71
CA CYS A 230 -12.35 4.68 9.79
C CYS A 230 -12.75 5.98 10.52
N ARG A 231 -11.81 6.91 10.72
CA ARG A 231 -12.09 8.21 11.35
C ARG A 231 -12.93 9.16 10.48
N ASN A 232 -12.87 9.01 9.16
CA ASN A 232 -13.57 9.86 8.20
C ASN A 232 -14.72 9.12 7.50
N CYS A 233 -15.16 8.01 8.10
CA CYS A 233 -16.33 7.28 7.65
C CYS A 233 -17.58 8.14 7.79
N VAL A 234 -18.37 8.23 6.72
CA VAL A 234 -19.74 8.77 6.75
C VAL A 234 -20.61 7.96 7.72
N ARG A 235 -20.41 6.63 7.72
CA ARG A 235 -21.09 5.70 8.61
C ARG A 235 -20.19 4.51 8.89
N LEU A 236 -20.31 3.94 10.09
CA LEU A 236 -19.66 2.67 10.40
C LEU A 236 -20.17 1.57 9.45
N PRO A 237 -19.27 0.77 8.87
CA PRO A 237 -19.66 -0.31 7.97
C PRO A 237 -20.49 -1.38 8.71
N ASN A 238 -21.24 -2.16 7.95
CA ASN A 238 -22.03 -3.25 8.49
C ASN A 238 -21.12 -4.28 9.18
N LYS A 239 -21.53 -4.78 10.35
CA LYS A 239 -20.75 -5.76 11.14
C LYS A 239 -20.66 -7.16 10.50
N ASN A 240 -21.31 -7.37 9.36
CA ASN A 240 -21.36 -8.68 8.69
C ASN A 240 -20.06 -9.04 7.97
N LEU A 241 -19.18 -8.05 7.76
CA LEU A 241 -17.93 -8.22 7.03
C LEU A 241 -16.82 -7.46 7.76
N ASP A 242 -15.63 -8.03 7.77
CA ASP A 242 -14.50 -7.44 8.50
C ASP A 242 -14.05 -6.11 7.88
N ILE A 243 -13.51 -5.22 8.71
CA ILE A 243 -13.02 -3.91 8.28
C ILE A 243 -12.02 -4.00 7.11
N PRO A 244 -11.03 -4.92 7.10
CA PRO A 244 -10.11 -5.04 5.97
C PRO A 244 -10.79 -5.35 4.63
N ASN A 245 -11.86 -6.16 4.63
CA ASN A 245 -12.62 -6.47 3.42
C ASN A 245 -13.37 -5.24 2.89
N HIS A 246 -13.97 -4.45 3.79
CA HIS A 246 -14.56 -3.16 3.42
C HIS A 246 -13.52 -2.17 2.90
N PHE A 247 -12.35 -2.12 3.54
CA PHE A 247 -11.22 -1.27 3.15
C PHE A 247 -10.74 -1.61 1.73
N VAL A 248 -10.39 -2.88 1.46
CA VAL A 248 -9.89 -3.33 0.15
C VAL A 248 -10.91 -3.05 -0.95
N LYS A 249 -12.19 -3.37 -0.70
CA LYS A 249 -13.24 -3.07 -1.67
C LYS A 249 -13.32 -1.58 -1.98
N THR A 250 -13.15 -0.72 -0.98
CA THR A 250 -13.16 0.74 -1.16
C THR A 250 -12.00 1.18 -2.05
N ILE A 251 -10.76 0.84 -1.70
CA ILE A 251 -9.58 1.27 -2.46
C ILE A 251 -9.67 0.85 -3.93
N LEU A 252 -10.05 -0.41 -4.18
CA LEU A 252 -10.15 -0.92 -5.55
C LEU A 252 -11.30 -0.27 -6.32
N SER A 253 -12.47 -0.07 -5.70
CA SER A 253 -13.59 0.58 -6.37
C SER A 253 -13.33 2.06 -6.65
N GLN A 254 -12.58 2.74 -5.77
CA GLN A 254 -12.16 4.12 -5.99
C GLN A 254 -11.00 4.22 -7.01
N GLY A 255 -10.29 3.13 -7.28
CA GLY A 255 -9.12 3.12 -8.16
C GLY A 255 -8.01 4.07 -7.67
N HIS A 256 -7.93 4.33 -6.36
CA HIS A 256 -7.04 5.33 -5.78
C HIS A 256 -6.63 4.94 -4.34
N LEU A 257 -5.36 5.14 -3.99
CA LEU A 257 -4.80 4.71 -2.69
C LEU A 257 -5.31 5.54 -1.51
N THR A 258 -5.67 6.81 -1.73
CA THR A 258 -6.08 7.75 -0.69
C THR A 258 -7.42 8.41 -1.03
N PRO A 259 -8.54 7.67 -1.03
CA PRO A 259 -9.88 8.23 -1.29
C PRO A 259 -10.38 9.02 -0.07
N LEU A 260 -9.65 10.08 0.26
CA LEU A 260 -9.81 10.89 1.46
C LEU A 260 -9.62 12.36 1.09
N PRO A 261 -10.21 13.29 1.85
CA PRO A 261 -10.00 14.71 1.63
C PRO A 261 -8.53 15.12 1.84
N LEU A 262 -8.11 16.20 1.17
CA LEU A 262 -6.74 16.72 1.25
C LEU A 262 -6.31 17.12 2.67
N TYR A 263 -7.24 17.51 3.55
CA TYR A 263 -6.92 17.84 4.94
C TYR A 263 -6.66 16.59 5.81
N VAL A 264 -7.09 15.40 5.36
CA VAL A 264 -6.85 14.11 6.02
C VAL A 264 -5.62 13.43 5.43
N SER A 265 -5.52 13.44 4.10
CA SER A 265 -4.43 12.86 3.34
C SER A 265 -3.91 13.89 2.35
N PRO A 266 -2.95 14.75 2.75
CA PRO A 266 -2.40 15.75 1.87
C PRO A 266 -1.70 15.12 0.66
N VAL A 267 -2.02 15.62 -0.53
CA VAL A 267 -1.43 15.17 -1.80
C VAL A 267 -0.96 16.39 -2.58
N PHE A 268 0.21 16.29 -3.22
CA PHE A 268 0.62 17.28 -4.21
C PHE A 268 -0.34 17.22 -5.39
N TRP A 269 -1.11 18.29 -5.63
CA TRP A 269 -2.21 18.30 -6.60
C TRP A 269 -1.79 17.83 -8.00
N ALA A 270 -0.61 18.24 -8.47
CA ALA A 270 -0.08 17.85 -9.77
C ALA A 270 0.34 16.37 -9.87
N TYR A 271 0.56 15.70 -8.74
CA TYR A 271 1.04 14.32 -8.65
C TYR A 271 -0.03 13.32 -8.18
N ASP A 272 -1.29 13.74 -8.03
CA ASP A 272 -2.39 12.88 -7.59
C ASP A 272 -2.51 11.57 -8.41
N TYR A 273 -2.27 11.66 -9.72
CA TYR A 273 -2.32 10.52 -10.65
C TYR A 273 -1.38 9.36 -10.27
N THR A 274 -0.31 9.62 -9.52
CA THR A 274 0.65 8.61 -9.10
C THR A 274 0.10 7.69 -8.00
N LEU A 275 -0.91 8.15 -7.26
CA LEU A 275 -1.60 7.41 -6.21
C LEU A 275 -2.75 6.55 -6.77
N ARG A 276 -2.91 6.52 -8.10
CA ARG A 276 -3.93 5.74 -8.79
C ARG A 276 -3.63 4.23 -8.73
N VAL A 277 -4.68 3.45 -8.51
CA VAL A 277 -4.74 1.98 -8.49
C VAL A 277 -5.59 1.48 -9.67
N TYR A 278 -5.38 2.09 -10.83
CA TYR A 278 -6.07 1.77 -12.07
C TYR A 278 -5.09 1.88 -13.24
N PRO A 279 -4.91 0.84 -14.07
CA PRO A 279 -5.51 -0.50 -13.98
C PRO A 279 -5.19 -1.22 -12.66
N VAL A 280 -6.01 -2.20 -12.30
CA VAL A 280 -5.83 -2.97 -11.05
C VAL A 280 -4.52 -3.80 -11.12
N PRO A 281 -3.60 -3.65 -10.16
CA PRO A 281 -2.34 -4.41 -10.12
C PRO A 281 -2.56 -5.87 -9.69
N ASP A 282 -1.52 -6.72 -9.74
CA ASP A 282 -1.63 -8.10 -9.24
C ASP A 282 -1.63 -8.13 -7.71
N ILE A 283 -0.85 -7.24 -7.09
CA ILE A 283 -0.73 -7.16 -5.63
C ILE A 283 -0.62 -5.71 -5.17
N ILE A 284 -1.28 -5.41 -4.05
CA ILE A 284 -1.15 -4.16 -3.31
C ILE A 284 -0.72 -4.48 -1.88
N ILE A 285 0.41 -3.92 -1.48
CA ILE A 285 0.96 -4.02 -0.14
C ILE A 285 0.60 -2.73 0.61
N PHE A 286 -0.40 -2.83 1.47
CA PHE A 286 -0.77 -1.80 2.44
C PHE A 286 0.04 -2.05 3.70
N ALA A 287 1.26 -1.50 3.75
CA ALA A 287 2.04 -1.48 4.98
C ALA A 287 1.34 -0.53 5.97
N ASP A 288 0.47 -1.07 6.81
CA ASP A 288 -0.33 -0.34 7.79
C ASP A 288 0.01 -0.88 9.20
N LYS A 289 -0.09 -0.03 10.21
CA LYS A 289 0.01 -0.46 11.61
C LYS A 289 -1.21 -1.25 12.10
N TYR A 290 -2.28 -1.29 11.32
CA TYR A 290 -3.43 -2.15 11.57
C TYR A 290 -3.04 -3.64 11.59
N ASP A 291 -3.92 -4.49 12.09
CA ASP A 291 -3.69 -5.93 12.14
C ASP A 291 -3.40 -6.51 10.74
N PRO A 292 -2.48 -7.49 10.64
CA PRO A 292 -2.11 -8.07 9.36
C PRO A 292 -3.31 -8.77 8.71
N PHE A 293 -3.43 -8.65 7.40
CA PHE A 293 -4.51 -9.30 6.63
C PHE A 293 -4.05 -9.65 5.22
N THR A 294 -4.75 -10.60 4.61
CA THR A 294 -4.57 -11.01 3.22
C THR A 294 -5.94 -11.24 2.61
N ILE A 295 -6.29 -10.46 1.59
CA ILE A 295 -7.60 -10.47 0.95
C ILE A 295 -7.42 -10.43 -0.56
N THR A 296 -8.10 -11.30 -1.30
CA THR A 296 -8.15 -11.24 -2.76
C THR A 296 -9.45 -10.62 -3.21
N ASN A 297 -9.39 -9.60 -4.06
CA ASN A 297 -10.57 -8.95 -4.62
C ASN A 297 -10.29 -8.49 -6.05
N THR A 298 -11.19 -8.81 -6.98
CA THR A 298 -11.08 -8.43 -8.42
C THR A 298 -9.71 -8.78 -9.01
N ASP A 299 -9.26 -10.03 -8.80
CA ASP A 299 -7.96 -10.56 -9.24
C ASP A 299 -6.71 -9.81 -8.71
N CYS A 300 -6.89 -8.97 -7.69
CA CYS A 300 -5.81 -8.29 -6.97
C CYS A 300 -5.66 -8.87 -5.57
N LEU A 301 -4.42 -9.16 -5.20
CA LEU A 301 -4.03 -9.61 -3.88
C LEU A 301 -3.72 -8.40 -3.00
N CYS A 302 -4.50 -8.15 -1.96
CA CYS A 302 -4.30 -7.04 -1.04
C CYS A 302 -3.77 -7.55 0.29
N VAL A 303 -2.61 -7.03 0.70
CA VAL A 303 -1.84 -7.55 1.82
C VAL A 303 -1.48 -6.44 2.77
N ASN A 304 -1.62 -6.69 4.06
CA ASN A 304 -0.99 -5.92 5.11
C ASN A 304 -0.08 -6.85 5.93
N PRO A 305 1.25 -6.61 5.97
CA PRO A 305 2.14 -7.35 6.87
C PRO A 305 1.94 -6.98 8.34
N GLY A 306 1.29 -5.86 8.64
CA GLY A 306 1.17 -5.33 9.99
C GLY A 306 2.47 -4.71 10.49
N SER A 307 2.41 -4.07 11.66
CA SER A 307 3.59 -3.49 12.30
C SER A 307 4.46 -4.59 12.91
N PHE A 308 5.67 -4.80 12.38
CA PHE A 308 6.59 -5.87 12.78
C PHE A 308 6.79 -5.96 14.31
N PRO A 309 7.18 -4.88 15.02
CA PRO A 309 7.38 -4.96 16.48
C PRO A 309 6.08 -5.18 17.27
N LYS A 310 4.92 -4.73 16.77
CA LYS A 310 3.66 -4.78 17.54
C LYS A 310 2.88 -6.07 17.35
N THR A 311 3.13 -6.78 16.26
CA THR A 311 2.38 -8.00 15.88
C THR A 311 3.10 -9.28 16.29
N GLY A 312 4.14 -9.18 17.12
CA GLY A 312 4.99 -10.32 17.48
C GLY A 312 5.92 -10.71 16.33
N PHE A 313 6.52 -9.72 15.67
CA PHE A 313 7.50 -9.91 14.60
C PHE A 313 6.94 -10.73 13.43
N THR A 314 5.72 -10.37 13.00
CA THR A 314 5.10 -10.99 11.82
C THR A 314 5.54 -10.30 10.54
N PHE A 315 5.79 -11.08 9.51
CA PHE A 315 6.09 -10.61 8.16
C PHE A 315 5.43 -11.52 7.12
N LYS A 316 5.30 -11.02 5.90
CA LYS A 316 4.66 -11.73 4.80
C LYS A 316 5.71 -12.13 3.77
N VAL A 317 5.54 -13.30 3.17
CA VAL A 317 6.39 -13.79 2.07
C VAL A 317 5.51 -14.00 0.86
N TYR A 318 5.89 -13.39 -0.26
CA TYR A 318 5.17 -13.51 -1.53
C TYR A 318 5.98 -14.30 -2.54
N TYR A 319 5.38 -15.34 -3.11
CA TYR A 319 5.95 -16.13 -4.19
C TYR A 319 5.25 -15.72 -5.50
N PRO A 320 5.95 -15.05 -6.43
CA PRO A 320 5.35 -14.57 -7.66
C PRO A 320 4.97 -15.73 -8.59
N SER A 321 5.74 -16.82 -8.64
CA SER A 321 5.54 -17.96 -9.56
C SER A 321 4.11 -18.52 -9.53
N ASN A 322 3.54 -18.69 -8.34
CA ASN A 322 2.20 -19.23 -8.09
C ASN A 322 1.24 -18.21 -7.44
N LYS A 323 1.71 -16.96 -7.22
CA LYS A 323 0.98 -15.89 -6.54
C LYS A 323 0.52 -16.25 -5.12
N THR A 324 1.27 -17.08 -4.40
CA THR A 324 0.95 -17.43 -3.01
C THR A 324 1.56 -16.47 -2.00
N LEU A 325 0.89 -16.34 -0.86
CA LEU A 325 1.39 -15.62 0.30
C LEU A 325 1.51 -16.57 1.48
N GLU A 326 2.61 -16.44 2.19
CA GLU A 326 2.87 -17.14 3.43
C GLU A 326 3.10 -16.14 4.57
N ASP A 327 2.67 -16.55 5.75
CA ASP A 327 2.77 -15.77 6.97
C ASP A 327 3.88 -16.36 7.82
N SER A 328 4.82 -15.51 8.25
CA SER A 328 5.90 -15.90 9.14
C SER A 328 5.86 -15.07 10.40
N LYS A 329 6.18 -15.69 11.53
CA LYS A 329 6.15 -15.07 12.86
C LYS A 329 7.37 -15.50 13.67
N LEU A 330 8.09 -14.54 14.23
CA LEU A 330 9.32 -14.79 15.00
C LEU A 330 9.13 -14.65 16.52
N GLN A 331 7.90 -14.51 17.00
CA GLN A 331 7.61 -14.47 18.43
C GLN A 331 7.91 -15.83 19.08
N GLY A 332 8.83 -15.85 20.05
CA GLY A 332 9.17 -17.05 20.83
C GLY A 332 10.30 -17.93 20.26
N LEU A 333 10.89 -17.55 19.12
CA LEU A 333 12.16 -18.08 18.59
C LEU A 333 13.30 -17.14 18.96
#